data_AF-A0A936BVL9-F1
#
_entry.id   AF-A0A936BVL9-F1
#
_cell.length_a   1.000
_cell.length_b   1.000
_cell.length_c   1.000
_cell.angle_alpha   90.00
_cell.angle_beta   90.00
_cell.angle_gamma   90.00
#
_symmetry.space_group_name_H-M   'P 1'
#
loop_
_entity.id
_entity.type
_entity.pdbx_description
1 polymer ?
#
loop_
_entity_poly.entity_id
_entity_poly.type
_entity_poly.pdbx_seq_one_letter_code
_entity_poly.pdbx_strand_id
1 'polypeptide(L)'
;MSSLRTTALALTGFGVPATVASAEIRELSPGERLRRGLGAAGLGLLLAILTLPIPIVHFVFPLVALVGGLVLGVRRFGQGELFHRVEGPCPFCGRDGRWGLTHAPVKLPRELSCPACRKTLELEAPRTGG
;
A
#
# COMPACT_ATOMS: atom_id res chain seq x y z
N MET A 1 -13.04 -7.41 -13.05
CA MET A 1 -13.61 -7.21 -11.69
C MET A 1 -12.48 -7.47 -10.70
N SER A 2 -12.28 -6.63 -9.68
CA SER A 2 -11.33 -6.99 -8.61
C SER A 2 -11.85 -8.21 -7.85
N SER A 3 -10.95 -9.06 -7.37
CA SER A 3 -11.29 -10.14 -6.45
C SER A 3 -10.91 -9.73 -5.02
N LEU A 4 -11.67 -10.21 -4.03
CA LEU A 4 -11.31 -10.10 -2.63
C LEU A 4 -10.95 -11.49 -2.12
N ARG A 5 -9.75 -11.61 -1.54
CA ARG A 5 -9.27 -12.84 -0.92
C ARG A 5 -8.95 -12.57 0.54
N THR A 6 -9.49 -13.40 1.43
CA THR A 6 -9.11 -13.39 2.85
C THR A 6 -7.96 -14.36 3.07
N THR A 7 -6.89 -13.90 3.71
CA THR A 7 -5.73 -14.72 4.11
C THR A 7 -5.43 -14.51 5.58
N ALA A 8 -5.05 -15.58 6.26
CA ALA A 8 -4.43 -15.46 7.58
C ALA A 8 -3.01 -14.92 7.42
N LEU A 9 -2.62 -13.98 8.28
CA LEU A 9 -1.27 -13.43 8.42
C LEU A 9 -0.83 -13.59 9.88
N ALA A 10 0.47 -13.60 10.11
CA ALA A 10 1.01 -13.61 11.47
C ALA A 10 1.24 -12.18 11.94
N LEU A 11 0.76 -11.85 13.13
CA LEU A 11 1.03 -10.60 13.81
C LEU A 11 1.98 -10.89 14.97
N THR A 12 3.23 -10.46 14.83
CA THR A 12 4.29 -10.71 15.80
C THR A 12 4.59 -9.45 16.61
N GLY A 13 5.11 -9.67 17.81
CA GLY A 13 5.66 -8.63 18.66
C GLY A 13 6.94 -9.15 19.30
N PHE A 14 7.88 -8.26 19.57
CA PHE A 14 9.14 -8.66 20.20
C PHE A 14 8.88 -9.29 21.58
N GLY A 15 9.32 -10.55 21.75
CA GLY A 15 9.23 -11.27 23.01
C GLY A 15 7.84 -11.83 23.37
N VAL A 16 6.88 -11.86 22.42
CA VAL A 16 5.54 -12.42 22.64
C VAL A 16 5.16 -13.41 21.52
N PRO A 17 4.32 -14.42 21.80
CA PRO A 17 3.87 -15.36 20.77
C PRO A 17 3.08 -14.64 19.67
N ALA A 18 3.24 -15.11 18.43
CA ALA A 18 2.52 -14.57 17.29
C ALA A 18 1.00 -14.81 17.43
N THR A 19 0.20 -13.81 17.08
CA THR A 19 -1.25 -13.95 16.94
C THR A 19 -1.65 -14.02 15.47
N VAL A 20 -2.79 -14.65 15.18
CA VAL A 20 -3.32 -14.74 13.81
C VAL A 20 -4.14 -13.49 13.53
N ALA A 21 -3.82 -12.79 12.45
CA ALA A 21 -4.61 -11.68 11.90
C ALA A 21 -5.27 -12.10 10.58
N SER A 22 -6.53 -11.72 10.38
CA SER A 22 -7.20 -11.86 9.10
C SER A 22 -6.93 -10.64 8.23
N ALA A 23 -6.41 -10.86 7.02
CA ALA A 23 -6.20 -9.83 6.03
C ALA A 23 -7.07 -10.10 4.80
N GLU A 24 -7.99 -9.18 4.52
CA GLU A 24 -8.66 -9.10 3.24
C GLU A 24 -7.75 -8.35 2.26
N ILE A 25 -7.35 -9.03 1.21
CA ILE A 25 -6.54 -8.50 0.12
C ILE A 25 -7.43 -8.34 -1.10
N ARG A 26 -7.38 -7.16 -1.70
CA ARG A 26 -8.02 -6.87 -2.97
C ARG A 26 -7.01 -7.05 -4.10
N GLU A 27 -7.30 -7.98 -4.99
CA GLU A 27 -6.56 -8.19 -6.24
C GLU A 27 -7.13 -7.28 -7.32
N LEU A 28 -6.30 -6.39 -7.85
CA LEU A 28 -6.69 -5.45 -8.89
C LEU A 28 -6.66 -6.12 -10.25
N SER A 29 -7.74 -5.93 -11.00
CA SER A 29 -7.79 -6.35 -12.40
C SER A 29 -6.79 -5.56 -13.26
N PRO A 30 -6.34 -6.11 -14.40
CA PRO A 30 -5.44 -5.41 -15.32
C PRO A 30 -5.94 -4.01 -15.73
N GLY A 31 -7.25 -3.86 -15.95
CA GLY A 31 -7.87 -2.58 -16.26
C GLY A 31 -7.79 -1.55 -15.12
N GLU A 32 -7.95 -1.97 -13.88
CA GLU A 32 -7.81 -1.08 -12.72
C GLU A 32 -6.35 -0.67 -12.49
N ARG A 33 -5.41 -1.60 -12.68
CA ARG A 33 -3.97 -1.32 -12.64
C ARG A 33 -3.58 -0.30 -13.71
N LEU A 34 -4.07 -0.49 -14.93
CA LEU A 34 -3.86 0.43 -16.04
C LEU A 34 -4.45 1.81 -15.74
N ARG A 35 -5.71 1.88 -15.29
CA ARG A 35 -6.36 3.15 -14.94
C ARG A 35 -5.60 3.91 -13.84
N ARG A 36 -5.12 3.21 -12.81
CA ARG A 36 -4.32 3.83 -11.73
C ARG A 36 -2.95 4.31 -12.22
N GLY A 37 -2.32 3.54 -13.11
CA GLY A 37 -1.05 3.92 -13.74
C GLY A 37 -1.21 5.16 -14.64
N LEU A 38 -2.18 5.13 -15.54
CA LEU A 38 -2.52 6.23 -16.44
C LEU A 38 -2.96 7.48 -15.68
N GLY A 39 -3.69 7.36 -14.57
CA GLY A 39 -4.06 8.50 -13.75
C GLY A 39 -2.84 9.26 -13.18
N ALA A 40 -1.80 8.53 -12.76
CA ALA A 40 -0.57 9.16 -12.27
C ALA A 40 0.28 9.75 -13.41
N ALA A 41 0.42 9.04 -14.53
CA ALA A 41 1.13 9.54 -15.70
C ALA A 41 0.44 10.77 -16.31
N GLY A 42 -0.89 10.72 -16.44
CA GLY A 42 -1.71 11.82 -16.93
C GLY A 42 -1.64 13.06 -16.05
N LEU A 43 -1.58 12.91 -14.72
CA LEU A 43 -1.36 14.04 -13.82
C LEU A 43 0.00 14.71 -14.06
N GLY A 44 1.06 13.92 -14.24
CA GLY A 44 2.39 14.45 -14.57
C GLY A 44 2.41 15.18 -15.91
N LEU A 45 1.76 14.63 -16.93
CA LEU A 45 1.58 15.27 -18.24
C LEU A 45 0.81 16.59 -18.13
N LEU A 46 -0.30 16.62 -17.39
CA LEU A 46 -1.09 17.82 -17.17
C LEU A 46 -0.24 18.93 -16.52
N LEU A 47 0.48 18.59 -15.44
CA LEU A 47 1.35 19.54 -14.75
C LEU A 47 2.48 20.07 -15.66
N ALA A 48 3.03 19.21 -16.51
CA ALA A 48 4.05 19.61 -17.47
C ALA A 48 3.50 20.63 -18.48
N ILE A 49 2.30 20.41 -19.03
CA ILE A 49 1.66 21.34 -19.97
C ILE A 49 1.34 22.67 -19.29
N LEU A 50 0.79 22.64 -18.07
CA LEU A 50 0.38 23.84 -17.33
C LEU A 50 1.55 24.75 -16.94
N THR A 51 2.77 24.22 -16.88
CA THR A 51 3.96 24.98 -16.47
C THR A 51 4.79 25.51 -17.63
N LEU A 52 4.50 25.12 -18.88
CA LEU A 52 5.12 25.67 -20.08
C LEU A 52 5.03 27.21 -20.21
N PRO A 53 3.91 27.89 -19.91
CA PRO A 53 3.81 29.33 -20.07
C PRO A 53 4.53 30.13 -18.96
N ILE A 54 5.20 29.48 -18.00
CA ILE A 54 5.87 30.12 -16.87
C ILE A 54 7.39 30.12 -17.10
N PRO A 55 8.00 31.24 -17.57
CA PRO A 55 9.40 31.27 -17.99
C PRO A 55 10.41 30.83 -16.91
N ILE A 56 10.06 31.02 -15.64
CA ILE A 56 10.93 30.67 -14.51
C ILE A 56 11.06 29.15 -14.35
N VAL A 57 10.00 28.38 -14.62
CA VAL A 57 9.97 26.93 -14.31
C VAL A 57 9.87 26.02 -15.54
N HIS A 58 9.55 26.56 -16.71
CA HIS A 58 9.26 25.77 -17.92
C HIS A 58 10.41 24.90 -18.44
N PHE A 59 11.67 25.17 -18.09
CA PHE A 59 12.80 24.34 -18.53
C PHE A 59 12.96 23.05 -17.71
N VAL A 60 12.73 23.12 -16.40
CA VAL A 60 13.03 22.00 -15.49
C VAL A 60 11.74 21.31 -15.06
N PHE A 61 10.70 22.07 -14.73
CA PHE A 61 9.50 21.53 -14.12
C PHE A 61 8.73 20.59 -15.05
N PRO A 62 8.51 20.87 -16.34
CA PRO A 62 7.85 19.93 -17.24
C PRO A 62 8.55 18.58 -17.34
N LEU A 63 9.89 18.57 -17.40
CA LEU A 63 10.67 17.34 -17.44
C LEU A 63 10.52 16.54 -16.15
N VAL A 64 10.65 17.20 -14.99
CA VAL A 64 10.47 16.56 -13.68
C VAL A 64 9.04 16.04 -13.51
N ALA A 65 8.03 16.80 -13.93
CA ALA A 65 6.62 16.41 -13.86
C ALA A 65 6.31 15.20 -14.76
N LEU A 66 6.83 15.18 -16.00
CA LEU A 66 6.66 14.05 -16.92
C LEU A 66 7.34 12.79 -16.38
N VAL A 67 8.62 12.88 -16.01
CA VAL A 67 9.37 11.74 -15.49
C VAL A 67 8.76 11.24 -14.18
N GLY A 68 8.42 12.15 -13.26
CA GLY A 68 7.78 11.82 -11.99
C GLY A 68 6.43 11.14 -12.18
N GLY A 69 5.58 11.68 -13.05
CA GLY A 69 4.28 11.08 -13.40
C GLY A 69 4.43 9.70 -14.00
N LEU A 70 5.35 9.52 -14.95
CA LEU A 70 5.61 8.23 -15.59
C LEU A 70 6.12 7.20 -14.59
N VAL A 71 7.11 7.55 -13.76
CA VAL A 71 7.66 6.66 -12.72
C VAL A 71 6.58 6.26 -11.71
N LEU A 72 5.76 7.20 -11.24
CA LEU A 72 4.64 6.90 -10.35
C LEU A 72 3.58 6.02 -11.05
N GLY A 73 3.33 6.25 -12.34
CA GLY A 73 2.45 5.45 -13.17
C GLY A 73 2.90 4.00 -13.27
N VAL A 74 4.17 3.77 -13.64
CA VAL A 74 4.77 2.42 -13.71
C VAL A 74 4.75 1.74 -12.35
N ARG A 75 5.10 2.46 -11.26
CA ARG A 75 5.05 1.93 -9.90
C ARG A 75 3.63 1.52 -9.49
N ARG A 76 2.61 2.30 -9.85
CA ARG A 76 1.19 1.97 -9.57
C ARG A 76 0.68 0.84 -10.45
N PHE A 77 1.13 0.75 -11.70
CA PHE A 77 0.79 -0.36 -12.58
C PHE A 77 1.30 -1.70 -12.04
N GLY A 78 2.48 -1.70 -11.41
CA GLY A 78 3.05 -2.88 -10.74
C GLY A 78 2.32 -3.32 -9.47
N GLN A 79 1.42 -2.50 -8.90
CA GLN A 79 0.67 -2.85 -7.69
C GLN A 79 -0.57 -3.68 -8.04
N GLY A 80 -0.42 -5.01 -8.02
CA GLY A 80 -1.51 -5.95 -8.24
C GLY A 80 -2.41 -6.19 -7.03
N GLU A 81 -1.89 -5.99 -5.82
CA GLU A 81 -2.58 -6.36 -4.58
C GLU A 81 -2.55 -5.20 -3.58
N LEU A 82 -3.71 -4.92 -2.98
CA LEU A 82 -3.85 -3.93 -1.91
C LEU A 82 -4.56 -4.55 -0.71
N PHE A 83 -4.15 -4.16 0.49
CA PHE A 83 -4.94 -4.47 1.69
C PHE A 83 -6.28 -3.74 1.63
N HIS A 84 -7.36 -4.50 1.79
CA HIS A 84 -8.70 -3.96 1.99
C HIS A 84 -8.94 -3.71 3.47
N ARG A 85 -8.67 -4.73 4.29
CA ARG A 85 -8.93 -4.74 5.73
C ARG A 85 -7.98 -5.71 6.39
N VAL A 86 -7.40 -5.33 7.53
CA VAL A 86 -6.56 -6.21 8.34
C VAL A 86 -7.05 -6.11 9.77
N GLU A 87 -7.46 -7.23 10.34
CA GLU A 87 -8.07 -7.34 11.66
C GLU A 87 -7.39 -8.46 12.46
N GLY A 88 -7.31 -8.29 13.78
CA GLY A 88 -6.82 -9.33 14.67
C GLY A 88 -6.44 -8.80 16.04
N PRO A 89 -6.20 -9.70 17.01
CA PRO A 89 -5.82 -9.33 18.37
C PRO A 89 -4.36 -8.91 18.44
N CYS A 90 -4.09 -7.83 19.17
CA CYS A 90 -2.72 -7.43 19.51
C CYS A 90 -2.06 -8.50 20.41
N PRO A 91 -0.84 -8.99 20.08
CA PRO A 91 -0.16 -10.00 20.89
C PRO A 91 0.28 -9.49 22.27
N PHE A 92 0.36 -8.16 22.48
CA PHE A 92 0.74 -7.59 23.77
C PHE A 92 -0.45 -7.35 24.71
N CYS A 93 -1.56 -6.82 24.21
CA CYS A 93 -2.69 -6.40 25.06
C CYS A 93 -3.98 -7.17 24.80
N GLY A 94 -4.00 -8.10 23.83
CA GLY A 94 -5.16 -8.92 23.48
C GLY A 94 -6.32 -8.17 22.83
N ARG A 95 -6.20 -6.85 22.62
CA ARG A 95 -7.28 -6.06 22.02
C ARG A 95 -7.40 -6.36 20.54
N ASP A 96 -8.60 -6.73 20.10
CA ASP A 96 -8.96 -6.80 18.69
C ASP A 96 -8.94 -5.41 18.06
N GLY A 97 -8.24 -5.28 16.94
CA GLY A 97 -8.05 -4.00 16.28
C GLY A 97 -8.04 -4.12 14.75
N ARG A 98 -8.34 -2.99 14.11
CA ARG A 98 -8.13 -2.77 12.67
C ARG A 98 -6.80 -2.06 12.47
N TRP A 99 -5.92 -2.59 11.62
CA TRP A 99 -4.53 -2.14 11.55
C TRP A 99 -4.25 -1.02 10.52
N GLY A 100 -5.26 -0.30 10.05
CA GLY A 100 -5.09 0.94 9.25
C GLY A 100 -4.40 0.78 7.88
N LEU A 101 -4.33 -0.44 7.33
CA LEU A 101 -3.64 -0.72 6.08
C LEU A 101 -4.51 -0.57 4.82
N THR A 102 -5.71 -0.02 4.92
CA THR A 102 -6.65 0.09 3.79
C THR A 102 -6.02 0.84 2.61
N HIS A 103 -6.10 0.24 1.42
CA HIS A 103 -5.50 0.70 0.15
C HIS A 103 -3.96 0.73 0.11
N ALA A 104 -3.27 0.24 1.14
CA ALA A 104 -1.83 0.08 1.10
C ALA A 104 -1.43 -1.12 0.22
N PRO A 105 -0.35 -1.02 -0.58
CA PRO A 105 0.18 -2.16 -1.32
C PRO A 105 0.57 -3.30 -0.39
N VAL A 106 0.16 -4.52 -0.75
CA VAL A 106 0.60 -5.73 -0.06
C VAL A 106 2.10 -5.89 -0.30
N LYS A 107 2.87 -5.60 0.75
CA LYS A 107 4.31 -5.83 0.85
C LYS A 107 4.53 -6.25 2.27
N LEU A 108 5.08 -7.43 2.49
CA LEU A 108 5.43 -7.97 3.81
C LEU A 108 6.97 -8.08 3.90
N PRO A 109 7.58 -7.96 5.09
CA PRO A 109 6.96 -7.62 6.37
C PRO A 109 6.50 -6.16 6.46
N ARG A 110 5.59 -5.84 7.40
CA ARG A 110 5.15 -4.46 7.70
C ARG A 110 5.17 -4.20 9.19
N GLU A 111 5.77 -3.09 9.58
CA GLU A 111 5.64 -2.56 10.93
C GLU A 111 4.32 -1.81 11.10
N LEU A 112 3.66 -2.06 12.23
CA LEU A 112 2.39 -1.49 12.66
C LEU A 112 2.53 -1.05 14.11
N SER A 113 1.68 -0.14 14.57
CA SER A 113 1.61 0.23 15.99
C SER A 113 0.22 0.01 16.53
N CYS A 114 0.11 -0.59 17.72
CA CYS A 114 -1.17 -0.74 18.38
C CYS A 114 -1.67 0.60 18.93
N PRO A 115 -2.89 1.06 18.60
CA PRO A 115 -3.43 2.30 19.14
C PRO A 115 -3.70 2.23 20.64
N ALA A 116 -3.82 1.02 21.21
CA ALA A 116 -4.10 0.80 22.63
C ALA A 116 -2.84 0.84 23.51
N CYS A 117 -1.88 -0.03 23.22
CA CYS A 117 -0.66 -0.18 24.04
C CYS A 117 0.56 0.53 23.45
N ARG A 118 0.45 1.09 22.24
CA ARG A 118 1.53 1.80 21.51
C ARG A 118 2.80 0.96 21.29
N LYS A 119 2.68 -0.37 21.36
CA LYS A 119 3.76 -1.29 21.00
C LYS A 119 3.81 -1.50 19.48
N THR A 120 5.03 -1.58 18.96
CA THR A 120 5.30 -1.96 17.57
C THR A 120 5.01 -3.44 17.37
N LEU A 121 4.34 -3.74 16.27
CA LEU A 121 3.97 -5.07 15.81
C LEU A 121 4.51 -5.25 14.40
N GLU A 122 4.79 -6.48 14.02
CA GLU A 122 5.14 -6.83 12.65
C GLU A 122 4.07 -7.73 12.05
N LEU A 123 3.63 -7.38 10.85
CA LEU A 123 2.74 -8.20 10.05
C LEU A 123 3.58 -8.98 9.04
N GLU A 124 3.51 -10.29 9.14
CA GLU A 124 4.29 -11.23 8.34
C GLU A 124 3.38 -12.17 7.55
N ALA A 125 3.93 -12.79 6.51
CA ALA A 125 3.25 -13.88 5.83
C ALA A 125 2.95 -15.00 6.84
N PRO A 126 1.85 -15.76 6.69
CA PRO A 126 1.57 -16.87 7.56
C PRO A 126 2.77 -17.81 7.51
N ARG A 127 3.36 -18.08 8.68
CA ARG A 127 4.39 -19.10 8.80
C ARG A 127 3.72 -20.44 8.50
N THR A 128 3.80 -20.90 7.25
CA THR A 128 3.63 -22.32 6.93
C THR A 128 4.77 -23.03 7.64
N GLY A 129 4.54 -23.48 8.87
CA GLY A 129 5.53 -24.21 9.64
C GLY A 129 5.78 -25.58 9.02
N GLY A 130 7.06 -25.90 8.79
CA GLY A 130 7.57 -27.24 8.49
C GLY A 130 8.07 -27.42 7.08
#